data_AF-A0A935FD67-F1
#
_entry.id   AF-A0A935FD67-F1
#
_cell.length_a   1.000
_cell.length_b   1.000
_cell.length_c   1.000
_cell.angle_alpha   90.00
_cell.angle_beta   90.00
_cell.angle_gamma   90.00
#
_symmetry.space_group_name_H-M   'P 1'
#
loop_
_entity.id
_entity.type
_entity.pdbx_description
1 polymer ?
#
loop_
_entity_poly.entity_id
_entity_poly.type
_entity_poly.pdbx_seq_one_letter_code
_entity_poly.pdbx_strand_id
1 'polypeptide(L)'
;MNEFMNRIWYENMVRDYLIIGGVILFVWFLKKFISRYLAGLLYRLVHQVWKDVDKQSFIRLVVKPLGRFLAILVTIVALFKLKFPQEFNVDVYKYTVKEIIHCAGNIILIVSFTSLLIRIIDFIALILEKRANLTPDQSDNQLIVFFRDFFK
;
A
#
# COMPACT_ATOMS: atom_id res chain seq x y z
N MET A 1 17.00 9.58 -35.39
CA MET A 1 16.53 9.31 -34.00
C MET A 1 15.06 8.92 -33.94
N ASN A 2 14.16 9.54 -34.74
CA ASN A 2 12.73 9.21 -34.77
C ASN A 2 12.43 7.79 -35.30
N GLU A 3 13.25 7.27 -36.21
CA GLU A 3 13.05 5.91 -36.77
C GLU A 3 13.25 4.80 -35.73
N PHE A 4 14.19 4.97 -34.79
CA PHE A 4 14.43 3.99 -33.73
C PHE A 4 13.27 3.95 -32.72
N MET A 5 12.72 5.11 -32.33
CA MET A 5 11.62 5.18 -31.36
C MET A 5 10.30 4.64 -31.91
N ASN A 6 10.10 4.72 -33.23
CA ASN A 6 8.90 4.22 -33.91
C ASN A 6 9.02 2.74 -34.34
N ARG A 7 10.15 2.08 -34.05
CA ARG A 7 10.32 0.66 -34.32
C ARG A 7 9.36 -0.14 -33.43
N ILE A 8 8.65 -1.09 -34.04
CA ILE A 8 7.71 -1.97 -33.34
C ILE A 8 8.49 -3.18 -32.84
N TRP A 9 8.44 -3.41 -31.53
CA TRP A 9 8.91 -4.62 -30.85
C TRP A 9 7.74 -5.22 -30.08
N TYR A 10 7.45 -6.51 -30.31
CA TYR A 10 6.38 -7.22 -29.59
C TYR A 10 5.06 -6.44 -29.56
N GLU A 11 4.65 -5.94 -30.74
CA GLU A 11 3.43 -5.16 -30.99
C GLU A 11 3.33 -3.76 -30.36
N ASN A 12 4.38 -3.31 -29.67
CA ASN A 12 4.45 -1.96 -29.10
C ASN A 12 5.62 -1.18 -29.70
N MET A 13 5.52 0.15 -29.73
CA MET A 13 6.66 0.97 -30.15
C MET A 13 7.73 0.97 -29.05
N VAL A 14 9.01 1.03 -29.41
CA VAL A 14 10.11 1.22 -28.43
C VAL A 14 9.84 2.42 -27.52
N ARG A 15 9.19 3.47 -28.06
CA ARG A 15 8.72 4.63 -27.30
C ARG A 15 7.79 4.27 -26.14
N ASP A 16 6.88 3.30 -26.31
CA ASP A 16 5.89 2.94 -25.28
C ASP A 16 6.57 2.30 -24.07
N TYR A 17 7.56 1.42 -24.32
CA TYR A 17 8.39 0.85 -23.26
C TYR A 17 9.19 1.91 -22.51
N LEU A 18 9.75 2.88 -23.20
CA LEU A 18 10.49 3.99 -22.58
C LEU A 18 9.57 4.89 -21.75
N ILE A 19 8.36 5.19 -22.23
CA ILE A 19 7.37 5.97 -21.48
C ILE A 19 6.97 5.22 -20.22
N ILE A 20 6.66 3.94 -20.32
CA ILE A 20 6.21 3.12 -19.19
C ILE A 20 7.33 2.92 -18.18
N GLY A 21 8.54 2.62 -18.63
CA GLY A 21 9.74 2.58 -17.78
C GLY A 21 9.98 3.92 -17.08
N GLY A 22 9.83 5.03 -17.81
CA GLY A 22 9.92 6.39 -17.26
C GLY A 22 8.87 6.66 -16.18
N VAL A 23 7.61 6.30 -16.40
CA VAL A 23 6.53 6.44 -15.42
C VAL A 23 6.80 5.61 -14.16
N ILE A 24 7.22 4.35 -14.32
CA ILE A 24 7.54 3.47 -13.19
C ILE A 24 8.69 4.04 -12.37
N LEU A 25 9.78 4.48 -13.02
CA LEU A 25 10.93 5.11 -12.35
C LEU A 25 10.53 6.41 -11.65
N PHE A 26 9.74 7.25 -12.31
CA PHE A 26 9.25 8.50 -11.77
C PHE A 26 8.42 8.28 -10.50
N VAL A 27 7.49 7.32 -10.53
CA VAL A 27 6.71 6.96 -9.33
C VAL A 27 7.58 6.30 -8.28
N TRP A 28 8.57 5.49 -8.65
CA TRP A 28 9.48 4.89 -7.67
C TRP A 28 10.28 5.94 -6.91
N PHE A 29 10.65 7.04 -7.57
CA PHE A 29 11.30 8.21 -6.96
C PHE A 29 10.31 9.04 -6.12
N LEU A 30 9.13 9.33 -6.66
CA LEU A 30 8.13 10.18 -6.00
C LEU A 30 7.25 9.48 -4.96
N LYS A 31 7.29 8.15 -4.86
CA LYS A 31 6.42 7.38 -3.95
C LYS A 31 6.48 7.89 -2.51
N LYS A 32 7.63 8.37 -2.06
CA LYS A 32 7.82 8.91 -0.70
C LYS A 32 7.08 10.23 -0.49
N PHE A 33 7.02 11.08 -1.51
CA PHE A 33 6.29 12.35 -1.47
C PHE A 33 4.78 12.12 -1.56
N ILE A 34 4.35 11.29 -2.53
CA ILE A 34 2.93 10.96 -2.74
C ILE A 34 2.36 10.24 -1.51
N SER A 35 3.08 9.26 -0.95
CA SER A 35 2.62 8.54 0.24
C SER A 35 2.53 9.43 1.48
N ARG A 36 3.41 10.42 1.66
CA ARG A 36 3.28 11.38 2.76
C ARG A 36 2.04 12.24 2.62
N TYR A 37 1.77 12.73 1.41
CA TYR A 37 0.59 13.53 1.14
C TYR A 37 -0.70 12.73 1.42
N LEU A 38 -0.80 11.52 0.86
CA LEU A 38 -1.95 10.64 1.06
C LEU A 38 -2.09 10.18 2.53
N ALA A 39 -0.99 9.90 3.23
CA ALA A 39 -1.04 9.59 4.66
C ALA A 39 -1.57 10.77 5.48
N GLY A 40 -1.26 12.01 5.10
CA GLY A 40 -1.84 13.20 5.71
C GLY A 40 -3.34 13.34 5.45
N LEU A 41 -3.83 12.90 4.29
CA LEU A 41 -5.26 12.88 3.97
C LEU A 41 -5.98 11.80 4.80
N LEU A 42 -5.43 10.59 4.85
CA LEU A 42 -5.94 9.50 5.70
C LEU A 42 -5.97 9.90 7.18
N TYR A 43 -4.95 10.63 7.64
CA TYR A 43 -4.92 11.15 9.01
C TYR A 43 -6.13 12.03 9.32
N ARG A 44 -6.60 12.87 8.39
CA ARG A 44 -7.79 13.71 8.63
C ARG A 44 -9.03 12.86 8.90
N LEU A 45 -9.20 11.77 8.13
CA LEU A 45 -10.32 10.84 8.30
C LEU A 45 -10.22 10.10 9.65
N VAL A 46 -9.02 9.63 10.00
CA VAL A 46 -8.79 8.93 11.28
C VAL A 46 -8.97 9.86 12.46
N HIS A 47 -8.43 11.08 12.40
CA HIS A 47 -8.51 12.07 13.48
C HIS A 47 -9.94 12.55 13.75
N GLN A 48 -10.81 12.51 12.74
CA GLN A 48 -12.23 12.79 12.91
C GLN A 48 -12.92 11.76 13.84
N VAL A 49 -12.45 10.50 13.83
CA VAL A 49 -12.96 9.42 14.68
C VAL A 49 -12.16 9.32 15.99
N TRP A 50 -10.84 9.53 15.94
CA TRP A 50 -9.90 9.34 17.05
C TRP A 50 -9.04 10.60 17.26
N LYS A 51 -9.47 11.50 18.16
CA LYS A 51 -8.85 12.83 18.33
C LYS A 51 -7.44 12.80 18.93
N ASP A 52 -7.10 11.81 19.74
CA ASP A 52 -5.81 11.78 20.45
C ASP A 52 -4.70 11.04 19.67
N VAL A 53 -4.84 10.86 18.35
CA VAL A 53 -3.81 10.21 17.51
C VAL A 53 -2.75 11.24 17.12
N ASP A 54 -1.48 10.98 17.45
CA ASP A 54 -0.37 11.82 17.00
C ASP A 54 -0.18 11.72 15.47
N LYS A 55 -0.24 12.89 14.82
CA LYS A 55 -0.11 13.03 13.37
C LYS A 55 1.23 12.53 12.85
N GLN A 56 2.33 12.87 13.52
CA GLN A 56 3.66 12.53 13.01
C GLN A 56 3.90 11.02 13.04
N SER A 57 3.51 10.38 14.13
CA SER A 57 3.57 8.93 14.32
C SER A 57 2.73 8.21 13.27
N PHE A 58 1.47 8.62 13.09
CA PHE A 58 0.58 8.03 12.09
C PHE A 58 1.15 8.14 10.67
N ILE A 59 1.59 9.33 10.26
CA ILE A 59 2.16 9.55 8.92
C ILE A 59 3.40 8.68 8.74
N ARG A 60 4.32 8.64 9.71
CA ARG A 60 5.56 7.85 9.62
C ARG A 60 5.28 6.36 9.44
N LEU A 61 4.24 5.84 10.10
CA LEU A 61 3.83 4.43 10.05
C LEU A 61 3.14 4.09 8.72
N VAL A 62 2.19 4.92 8.27
CA VAL A 62 1.35 4.66 7.08
C VAL A 62 2.08 4.92 5.76
N VAL A 63 3.05 5.84 5.74
CA VAL A 63 3.83 6.17 4.53
C VAL A 63 4.48 4.94 3.90
N LYS A 64 5.02 4.02 4.72
CA LYS A 64 5.74 2.83 4.22
C LYS A 64 4.82 1.83 3.50
N PRO A 65 3.72 1.32 4.08
CA PRO A 65 2.80 0.44 3.37
C PRO A 65 2.11 1.14 2.20
N LEU A 66 1.73 2.41 2.35
CA LEU A 66 1.08 3.16 1.28
C LEU A 66 1.99 3.36 0.07
N GLY A 67 3.26 3.72 0.31
CA GLY A 67 4.25 3.85 -0.76
C GLY A 67 4.52 2.54 -1.50
N ARG A 68 4.46 1.39 -0.82
CA ARG A 68 4.55 0.07 -1.46
C ARG A 68 3.34 -0.22 -2.33
N PHE A 69 2.13 -0.01 -1.81
CA PHE A 69 0.90 -0.19 -2.57
C PHE A 69 0.88 0.68 -3.83
N LEU A 70 1.22 1.97 -3.73
CA LEU A 70 1.26 2.87 -4.88
C LEU A 70 2.28 2.45 -5.94
N ALA A 71 3.46 1.98 -5.52
CA ALA A 71 4.47 1.51 -6.46
C ALA A 71 3.98 0.28 -7.23
N ILE A 72 3.36 -0.69 -6.55
CA ILE A 72 2.76 -1.88 -7.16
C ILE A 72 1.62 -1.47 -8.11
N LEU A 73 0.73 -0.59 -7.64
CA LEU A 73 -0.41 -0.10 -8.41
C LEU A 73 0.02 0.54 -9.72
N VAL A 74 0.94 1.50 -9.67
CA VAL A 74 1.38 2.18 -10.89
C VAL A 74 2.13 1.23 -11.81
N THR A 75 2.95 0.32 -11.26
CA THR A 75 3.67 -0.66 -12.07
C THR A 75 2.70 -1.53 -12.85
N ILE A 76 1.68 -2.11 -12.19
CA ILE A 76 0.70 -2.99 -12.85
C ILE A 76 -0.14 -2.21 -13.86
N VAL A 77 -0.64 -1.02 -13.49
CA VAL A 77 -1.44 -0.18 -14.39
C VAL A 77 -0.63 0.25 -15.61
N ALA A 78 0.65 0.59 -15.43
CA ALA A 78 1.53 0.97 -16.53
C ALA A 78 1.81 -0.23 -17.44
N LEU A 79 2.09 -1.42 -16.88
CA LEU A 79 2.27 -2.64 -17.65
C LEU A 79 1.02 -3.03 -18.43
N PHE A 80 -0.18 -2.84 -17.88
CA PHE A 80 -1.44 -3.11 -18.56
C PHE A 80 -1.72 -2.18 -19.75
N LYS A 81 -1.01 -1.04 -19.86
CA LYS A 81 -1.08 -0.21 -21.07
C LYS A 81 -0.29 -0.79 -22.25
N LEU A 82 0.66 -1.70 -22.01
CA LEU A 82 1.35 -2.38 -23.11
C LEU A 82 0.41 -3.38 -23.76
N LYS A 83 0.45 -3.45 -25.08
CA LYS A 83 -0.19 -4.53 -25.83
C LYS A 83 0.57 -5.83 -25.52
N PHE A 84 -0.19 -6.87 -25.19
CA PHE A 84 0.41 -8.17 -24.97
C PHE A 84 0.71 -8.82 -26.34
N PRO A 85 1.96 -9.22 -26.61
CA PRO A 85 2.35 -9.80 -27.90
C PRO A 85 1.63 -11.12 -28.19
N GLN A 86 1.04 -11.25 -29.38
CA GLN A 86 0.31 -12.44 -29.83
C GLN A 86 1.19 -13.68 -29.92
N GLU A 87 2.48 -13.51 -30.24
CA GLU A 87 3.46 -14.61 -30.30
C GLU A 87 3.55 -15.42 -29.00
N PHE A 88 3.30 -14.77 -27.85
CA PHE A 88 3.29 -15.40 -26.54
C PHE A 88 1.88 -15.69 -26.01
N ASN A 89 0.84 -15.28 -26.74
CA ASN A 89 -0.55 -15.38 -26.31
C ASN A 89 -1.18 -16.72 -26.70
N VAL A 90 -0.60 -17.80 -26.21
CA VAL A 90 -1.13 -19.15 -26.42
C VAL A 90 -2.34 -19.41 -25.54
N ASP A 91 -3.22 -20.30 -26.01
CA ASP A 91 -4.34 -20.78 -25.21
C ASP A 91 -3.86 -21.85 -24.24
N VAL A 92 -4.12 -21.61 -22.95
CA VAL A 92 -3.90 -22.57 -21.88
C VAL A 92 -5.28 -22.98 -21.35
N TYR A 93 -5.71 -24.18 -21.74
CA TYR A 93 -7.04 -24.71 -21.44
C TYR A 93 -8.19 -23.86 -22.05
N LYS A 94 -8.80 -22.97 -21.26
CA LYS A 94 -9.90 -22.07 -21.69
C LYS A 94 -9.53 -20.59 -21.64
N TYR A 95 -8.29 -20.28 -21.27
CA TYR A 95 -7.83 -18.93 -21.04
C TYR A 95 -6.55 -18.68 -21.84
N THR A 96 -6.43 -17.48 -22.38
CA THR A 96 -5.20 -17.01 -23.00
C THR A 96 -4.15 -16.65 -21.94
N VAL A 97 -2.86 -16.76 -22.26
CA VAL A 97 -1.78 -16.31 -21.36
C VAL A 97 -1.97 -14.85 -20.93
N LYS A 98 -2.44 -13.98 -21.84
CA LYS A 98 -2.80 -12.60 -21.53
C LYS A 98 -3.82 -12.51 -20.40
N GLU A 99 -4.92 -13.26 -20.47
CA GLU A 99 -5.95 -13.27 -19.42
C GLU A 99 -5.41 -13.77 -18.08
N ILE A 100 -4.56 -14.79 -18.10
CA ILE A 100 -3.91 -15.31 -16.88
C ILE A 100 -3.03 -14.23 -16.24
N ILE A 101 -2.24 -13.50 -17.05
CA ILE A 101 -1.39 -12.41 -16.55
C ILE A 101 -2.22 -11.25 -16.02
N HIS A 102 -3.30 -10.86 -16.71
CA HIS A 102 -4.21 -9.82 -16.21
C HIS A 102 -4.88 -10.24 -14.89
N CYS A 103 -5.31 -11.49 -14.78
CA CYS A 103 -5.88 -12.05 -13.55
C CYS A 103 -4.85 -12.02 -12.42
N ALA A 104 -3.62 -12.48 -12.67
CA ALA A 104 -2.53 -12.44 -11.70
C ALA A 104 -2.20 -11.01 -11.25
N GLY A 105 -2.14 -10.05 -12.18
CA GLY A 105 -1.95 -8.64 -11.86
C GLY A 105 -3.07 -8.09 -10.96
N ASN A 106 -4.32 -8.42 -11.26
CA ASN A 106 -5.47 -8.04 -10.43
C ASN A 106 -5.41 -8.66 -9.04
N ILE A 107 -5.03 -9.94 -8.92
CA ILE A 107 -4.83 -10.61 -7.63
C ILE A 107 -3.73 -9.91 -6.83
N ILE A 108 -2.60 -9.57 -7.45
CA ILE A 108 -1.51 -8.85 -6.78
C ILE A 108 -1.99 -7.48 -6.28
N LEU A 109 -2.79 -6.75 -7.07
CA LEU A 109 -3.38 -5.48 -6.64
C LEU A 109 -4.30 -5.65 -5.44
N ILE A 110 -5.21 -6.63 -5.48
CA ILE A 110 -6.15 -6.92 -4.39
C ILE A 110 -5.37 -7.31 -3.13
N VAL A 111 -4.42 -8.24 -3.22
CA VAL A 111 -3.59 -8.66 -2.08
C VAL A 111 -2.79 -7.50 -1.52
N SER A 112 -2.20 -6.65 -2.38
CA SER A 112 -1.47 -5.47 -1.93
C SER A 112 -2.38 -4.43 -1.26
N PHE A 113 -3.60 -4.27 -1.73
CA PHE A 113 -4.59 -3.38 -1.12
C PHE A 113 -5.07 -3.91 0.23
N THR A 114 -5.42 -5.19 0.32
CA THR A 114 -5.78 -5.84 1.59
C THR A 114 -4.64 -5.77 2.60
N SER A 115 -3.40 -6.00 2.16
CA SER A 115 -2.21 -5.86 3.01
C SER A 115 -2.01 -4.42 3.53
N LEU A 116 -2.38 -3.40 2.74
CA LEU A 116 -2.39 -2.01 3.17
C LEU A 116 -3.42 -1.77 4.27
N LEU A 117 -4.63 -2.33 4.13
CA LEU A 117 -5.69 -2.21 5.14
C LEU A 117 -5.30 -2.89 6.46
N ILE A 118 -4.79 -4.12 6.42
CA ILE A 118 -4.33 -4.86 7.61
C ILE A 118 -3.26 -4.04 8.34
N ARG A 119 -2.26 -3.51 7.61
CA ARG A 119 -1.23 -2.63 8.18
C ARG A 119 -1.82 -1.42 8.90
N ILE A 120 -2.87 -0.80 8.35
CA ILE A 120 -3.52 0.35 8.98
C ILE A 120 -4.21 -0.08 10.27
N ILE A 121 -4.89 -1.23 10.28
CA ILE A 121 -5.54 -1.79 11.48
C ILE A 121 -4.49 -2.09 12.56
N ASP A 122 -3.38 -2.75 12.20
CA ASP A 122 -2.28 -3.03 13.13
C ASP A 122 -1.74 -1.73 13.77
N PHE A 123 -1.66 -0.65 13.01
CA PHE A 123 -1.23 0.64 13.56
C PHE A 123 -2.24 1.23 14.53
N ILE A 124 -3.54 1.11 14.23
CA ILE A 124 -4.59 1.54 15.16
C ILE A 124 -4.49 0.73 16.45
N ALA A 125 -4.33 -0.60 16.35
CA ALA A 125 -4.17 -1.49 17.50
C ALA A 125 -2.95 -1.09 18.36
N LEU A 126 -1.79 -0.84 17.74
CA LEU A 126 -0.58 -0.39 18.43
C LEU A 126 -0.76 0.96 19.15
N ILE A 127 -1.55 1.86 18.58
CA ILE A 127 -1.86 3.15 19.22
C ILE A 127 -2.76 2.94 20.44
N LEU A 128 -3.77 2.06 20.34
CA LEU A 128 -4.67 1.75 21.46
C LEU A 128 -3.95 1.04 22.59
N GLU A 129 -3.09 0.07 22.28
CA GLU A 129 -2.27 -0.64 23.26
C GLU A 129 -1.34 0.32 24.02
N LYS A 130 -0.65 1.22 23.31
CA LYS A 130 0.19 2.24 23.95
C LYS A 130 -0.58 3.13 24.92
N ARG A 131 -1.86 3.41 24.64
CA ARG A 131 -2.70 4.18 25.57
C ARG A 131 -3.10 3.37 26.78
N ALA A 132 -3.58 2.14 26.59
CA ALA A 132 -3.94 1.26 27.69
C ALA A 132 -2.77 1.11 28.68
N ASN A 133 -1.54 0.99 28.17
CA ASN A 133 -0.33 0.91 29.00
C ASN A 133 0.06 2.24 29.69
N LEU A 134 -0.36 3.39 29.17
CA LEU A 134 -0.12 4.72 29.78
C LEU A 134 -1.17 5.09 30.82
N THR A 135 -2.34 4.45 30.80
CA THR A 135 -3.32 4.45 31.89
C THR A 135 -3.19 3.15 32.69
N PRO A 136 -2.18 2.97 33.55
CA PRO A 136 -2.33 2.03 34.66
C PRO A 136 -3.45 2.60 35.51
N ASP A 137 -4.62 1.96 35.47
CA ASP A 137 -5.80 2.44 36.16
C ASP A 137 -5.47 2.57 37.65
N GLN A 138 -5.52 3.78 38.20
CA GLN A 138 -5.21 3.97 39.63
C GLN A 138 -6.19 3.20 40.52
N SER A 139 -7.39 2.92 40.00
CA SER A 139 -8.38 2.01 40.56
C SER A 139 -7.84 0.60 40.79
N ASP A 140 -7.12 0.03 39.83
CA ASP A 140 -6.55 -1.32 39.94
C ASP A 140 -5.46 -1.37 41.03
N ASN A 141 -4.65 -0.32 41.12
CA ASN A 141 -3.68 -0.18 42.20
C ASN A 141 -4.35 -0.02 43.59
N GLN A 142 -5.47 0.71 43.66
CA GLN A 142 -6.25 0.83 44.89
C GLN A 142 -6.93 -0.49 45.28
N LEU A 143 -7.45 -1.27 44.34
CA LEU A 143 -8.03 -2.58 44.59
C LEU A 143 -6.96 -3.57 45.11
N ILE A 144 -5.77 -3.58 44.52
CA ILE A 144 -4.65 -4.41 44.99
C ILE A 144 -4.23 -4.03 46.41
N VAL A 145 -4.14 -2.73 46.72
CA VAL A 145 -3.84 -2.25 48.08
C VAL A 145 -4.97 -2.59 49.05
N PHE A 146 -6.23 -2.43 48.63
CA PHE A 146 -7.42 -2.78 49.41
C PHE A 146 -7.45 -4.27 49.77
N PHE A 147 -7.24 -5.17 48.80
CA PHE A 147 -7.17 -6.60 49.07
C PHE A 147 -5.98 -6.96 49.97
N ARG A 148 -4.82 -6.33 49.77
CA ARG A 148 -3.66 -6.53 50.64
C ARG A 148 -3.94 -6.12 52.09
N ASP A 149 -4.67 -5.03 52.30
CA ASP A 149 -5.05 -4.58 53.63
C ASP A 149 -6.23 -5.39 54.21
N PHE A 150 -7.09 -5.98 53.38
CA PHE A 150 -8.17 -6.88 53.81
C PHE A 150 -7.66 -8.24 54.34
N PHE A 151 -6.52 -8.73 53.83
CA PHE A 151 -5.89 -9.98 54.29
C PHE A 151 -4.88 -9.77 55.44
N LYS A 152 -4.77 -8.56 55.98
CA LYS A 152 -4.05 -8.27 57.22
C LYS A 152 -5.00 -8.30 58.42
#